data_AF-A0A257L6W2-F1
#
_entry.id   AF-A0A257L6W2-F1
#
_cell.length_a   1.000
_cell.length_b   1.000
_cell.length_c   1.000
_cell.angle_alpha   90.00
_cell.angle_beta   90.00
_cell.angle_gamma   90.00
#
_symmetry.space_group_name_H-M   'P 1'
#
loop_
_entity.id
_entity.type
_entity.pdbx_description
1 polymer ?
#
loop_
_entity_poly.entity_id
_entity_poly.type
_entity_poly.pdbx_seq_one_letter_code
_entity_poly.pdbx_strand_id
1 'polypeptide(L)'
;MSKRISLTQYLVEQQREHGHIPAQLRLLIEIVARACKRIAISVNKGALGDVLGSADTENVQGEVQKKLDVISNEVLIEANEWGGHLAAMASEEMDTIHVVPNRYPQGEYLLLFDPLDGSSNIDVNVSIGTIFSVLRKVTNTRGVSEEDFLQPGKQQAAAGYCVYGPQTTLVLTVGEGVAMFTLDRETGSWVLTQEGVQIPADTKEFAINMSNMRHWDTPVKRYIDECLAGKEGTRGK
;
A
#
# COMPACT_ATOMS: atom_id res chain seq x y z
N MET A 1 -5.92 31.60 1.91
CA MET A 1 -5.85 30.30 1.20
C MET A 1 -4.94 29.39 2.02
N SER A 2 -5.40 28.21 2.41
CA SER A 2 -4.54 27.23 3.09
C SER A 2 -3.36 26.87 2.18
N LYS A 3 -2.15 26.81 2.73
CA LYS A 3 -0.94 26.45 1.98
C LYS A 3 -1.06 24.98 1.57
N ARG A 4 -1.10 24.71 0.25
CA ARG A 4 -1.08 23.33 -0.26
C ARG A 4 0.32 22.75 -0.04
N ILE A 5 0.45 21.79 0.86
CA ILE A 5 1.72 21.10 1.14
C ILE A 5 1.80 19.88 0.22
N SER A 6 2.88 19.78 -0.56
CA SER A 6 3.12 18.61 -1.40
C SER A 6 3.74 17.46 -0.60
N LEU A 7 3.61 16.23 -1.08
CA LEU A 7 4.30 15.07 -0.49
C LEU A 7 5.82 15.31 -0.36
N THR A 8 6.47 15.86 -1.38
CA THR A 8 7.90 16.18 -1.33
C THR A 8 8.21 17.20 -0.24
N GLN A 9 7.41 18.27 -0.12
CA GLN A 9 7.61 19.25 0.95
C GLN A 9 7.46 18.60 2.33
N TYR A 10 6.39 17.83 2.54
CA TYR A 10 6.12 17.10 3.78
C TYR A 10 7.30 16.19 4.16
N LEU A 11 7.78 15.35 3.23
CA LEU A 11 8.87 14.43 3.52
C LEU A 11 10.20 15.15 3.80
N VAL A 12 10.45 16.30 3.17
CA VAL A 12 11.63 17.13 3.46
C VAL A 12 11.54 17.76 4.84
N GLU A 13 10.35 18.20 5.26
CA GLU A 13 10.10 18.72 6.62
C GLU A 13 10.33 17.61 7.65
N GLN A 14 9.75 16.42 7.44
CA GLN A 14 9.97 15.24 8.30
C GLN A 14 11.44 14.81 8.38
N GLN A 15 12.19 14.92 7.26
CA GLN A 15 13.63 14.66 7.25
C GLN A 15 14.42 15.69 8.08
N ARG A 16 14.06 16.98 8.01
CA ARG A 16 14.81 18.07 8.65
C ARG A 16 14.49 18.22 10.13
N GLU A 17 13.21 18.18 10.49
CA GLU A 17 12.75 18.57 11.82
C GLU A 17 12.89 17.45 12.84
N HIS A 18 12.84 16.20 12.40
CA HIS A 18 12.80 15.07 13.33
C HIS A 18 13.92 14.04 13.11
N GLY A 19 14.70 14.16 12.02
CA GLY A 19 15.79 13.22 11.71
C GLY A 19 15.35 11.77 11.51
N HIS A 20 14.04 11.51 11.42
CA HIS A 20 13.45 10.18 11.37
C HIS A 20 13.56 9.52 9.99
N ILE A 21 13.70 10.31 8.92
CA ILE A 21 13.71 9.81 7.54
C ILE A 21 15.07 10.07 6.89
N PRO A 22 15.90 9.03 6.69
CA PRO A 22 17.09 9.13 5.85
C PRO A 22 16.72 9.50 4.40
N ALA A 23 17.60 10.20 3.69
CA ALA A 23 17.34 10.65 2.31
C ALA A 23 16.95 9.50 1.36
N GLN A 24 17.51 8.30 1.56
CA GLN A 24 17.18 7.12 0.78
C GLN A 24 15.73 6.64 1.01
N LEU A 25 15.25 6.68 2.26
CA LEU A 25 13.86 6.33 2.59
C LEU A 25 12.88 7.34 1.98
N ARG A 26 13.21 8.63 2.08
CA ARG A 26 12.41 9.69 1.44
C ARG A 26 12.26 9.44 -0.07
N LEU A 27 13.37 9.18 -0.76
CA LEU A 27 13.35 8.98 -2.21
C LEU A 27 12.61 7.69 -2.59
N LEU A 28 12.76 6.61 -1.83
CA LEU A 28 11.98 5.38 -2.00
C LEU A 28 10.46 5.67 -1.91
N ILE A 29 10.02 6.41 -0.88
CA ILE A 29 8.61 6.78 -0.72
C ILE A 29 8.13 7.64 -1.92
N GLU A 30 8.93 8.59 -2.39
CA GLU A 30 8.59 9.40 -3.57
C GLU A 30 8.45 8.56 -4.85
N ILE A 31 9.27 7.53 -5.01
CA ILE A 31 9.22 6.59 -6.14
C ILE A 31 7.95 5.74 -6.06
N VAL A 32 7.65 5.13 -4.90
CA VAL A 32 6.42 4.35 -4.68
C VAL A 32 5.18 5.21 -4.91
N ALA A 33 5.16 6.43 -4.39
CA ALA A 33 4.05 7.37 -4.61
C ALA A 33 3.90 7.75 -6.08
N ARG A 34 5.00 7.80 -6.86
CA ARG A 34 4.95 8.01 -8.31
C ARG A 34 4.42 6.80 -9.05
N ALA A 35 4.83 5.59 -8.66
CA ALA A 35 4.30 4.34 -9.20
C ALA A 35 2.78 4.26 -8.98
N CYS A 36 2.31 4.61 -7.78
CA CYS A 36 0.88 4.69 -7.47
C CYS A 36 0.11 5.65 -8.40
N LYS A 37 0.71 6.77 -8.83
CA LYS A 37 0.08 7.66 -9.82
C LYS A 37 -0.06 7.00 -11.19
N ARG A 38 0.96 6.24 -11.63
CA ARG A 38 0.92 5.50 -12.90
C ARG A 38 -0.14 4.40 -12.85
N ILE A 39 -0.22 3.66 -11.76
CA ILE A 39 -1.27 2.66 -11.52
C ILE A 39 -2.66 3.32 -11.52
N ALA A 40 -2.83 4.43 -10.80
CA ALA A 40 -4.10 5.18 -10.79
C ALA A 40 -4.54 5.58 -12.20
N ILE A 41 -3.63 5.98 -13.08
CA ILE A 41 -3.96 6.30 -14.48
C ILE A 41 -4.45 5.05 -15.22
N SER A 42 -3.78 3.91 -15.05
CA SER A 42 -4.19 2.63 -15.67
C SER A 42 -5.56 2.17 -15.17
N VAL A 43 -5.78 2.19 -13.86
CA VAL A 43 -7.07 1.85 -13.22
C VAL A 43 -8.18 2.77 -13.75
N ASN A 44 -7.95 4.08 -13.79
CA ASN A 44 -8.93 5.06 -14.26
C ASN A 44 -9.29 4.94 -15.76
N LYS A 45 -8.46 4.27 -16.58
CA LYS A 45 -8.82 4.02 -17.98
C LYS A 45 -9.89 2.93 -18.11
N GLY A 46 -9.97 2.00 -17.16
CA GLY A 46 -10.92 0.89 -17.20
C GLY A 46 -10.98 0.23 -18.58
N ALA A 47 -12.19 0.11 -19.13
CA ALA A 47 -12.44 -0.52 -20.42
C ALA A 47 -11.79 0.19 -21.63
N LEU A 48 -11.39 1.46 -21.48
CA LEU A 48 -10.68 2.19 -22.54
C LEU A 48 -9.19 1.85 -22.61
N GLY A 49 -8.66 1.14 -21.59
CA GLY A 49 -7.23 0.89 -21.46
C GLY A 49 -6.73 -0.42 -22.05
N ASP A 50 -7.60 -1.30 -22.57
CA ASP A 50 -7.28 -2.71 -22.88
C ASP A 50 -6.65 -3.49 -21.69
N VAL A 51 -6.78 -2.94 -20.48
CA VAL A 51 -6.19 -3.44 -19.22
C VAL A 51 -7.17 -4.31 -18.43
N LEU A 52 -8.42 -4.44 -18.86
CA LEU A 52 -9.42 -5.27 -18.19
C LEU A 52 -9.38 -6.73 -18.67
N GLY A 53 -9.83 -7.62 -17.81
CA GLY A 53 -9.88 -9.08 -18.03
C GLY A 53 -8.73 -9.84 -17.38
N SER A 54 -8.84 -11.16 -17.45
CA SER A 54 -7.84 -12.10 -16.95
C SER A 54 -6.56 -12.05 -17.78
N ALA A 55 -5.42 -12.18 -17.11
CA ALA A 55 -4.21 -12.68 -17.71
C ALA A 55 -4.34 -14.20 -17.88
N ASP A 56 -3.68 -14.78 -18.88
CA ASP A 56 -3.64 -16.25 -19.08
C ASP A 56 -2.66 -16.92 -18.08
N THR A 57 -2.52 -16.37 -16.88
CA THR A 57 -1.55 -16.76 -15.85
C THR A 57 -2.22 -16.89 -14.47
N GLU A 58 -1.73 -17.83 -13.66
CA GLU A 58 -2.12 -18.00 -12.25
C GLU A 58 -0.99 -17.49 -11.35
N ASN A 59 -1.35 -16.86 -10.23
CA ASN A 59 -0.37 -16.46 -9.21
C ASN A 59 -0.04 -17.61 -8.24
N VAL A 60 0.88 -17.31 -7.32
CA VAL A 60 1.44 -18.25 -6.33
C VAL A 60 0.42 -18.70 -5.29
N GLN A 61 -0.70 -17.98 -5.19
CA GLN A 61 -1.83 -18.28 -4.32
C GLN A 61 -2.91 -19.12 -5.02
N GLY A 62 -2.72 -19.44 -6.31
CA GLY A 62 -3.66 -20.18 -7.14
C GLY A 62 -4.83 -19.35 -7.64
N GLU A 63 -4.69 -18.02 -7.66
CA GLU A 63 -5.69 -17.10 -8.18
C GLU A 63 -5.42 -16.74 -9.64
N VAL A 64 -6.48 -16.61 -10.44
CA VAL A 64 -6.37 -16.15 -11.84
C VAL A 64 -6.00 -14.67 -11.84
N GLN A 65 -4.79 -14.35 -12.28
CA GLN A 65 -4.32 -12.96 -12.32
C GLN A 65 -5.15 -12.14 -13.28
N LYS A 66 -5.42 -10.89 -12.94
CA LYS A 66 -5.95 -9.90 -13.89
C LYS A 66 -4.80 -9.17 -14.55
N LYS A 67 -5.02 -8.67 -15.76
CA LYS A 67 -4.00 -7.89 -16.49
C LYS A 67 -3.53 -6.67 -15.70
N LEU A 68 -4.43 -6.04 -14.94
CA LEU A 68 -4.09 -4.90 -14.09
C LEU A 68 -3.18 -5.29 -12.92
N ASP A 69 -3.25 -6.52 -12.41
CA ASP A 69 -2.34 -7.01 -11.35
C ASP A 69 -0.91 -7.08 -11.90
N VAL A 70 -0.76 -7.70 -13.09
CA VAL A 70 0.53 -7.78 -13.81
C VAL A 70 1.10 -6.40 -14.09
N ILE A 71 0.29 -5.49 -14.64
CA ILE A 71 0.71 -4.11 -14.95
C ILE A 71 1.13 -3.38 -13.68
N SER A 72 0.39 -3.52 -12.58
CA SER A 72 0.68 -2.82 -11.33
C SER A 72 1.97 -3.34 -10.70
N ASN A 73 2.20 -4.65 -10.75
CA ASN A 73 3.44 -5.29 -10.32
C ASN A 73 4.65 -4.80 -11.13
N GLU A 74 4.55 -4.82 -12.47
CA GLU A 74 5.61 -4.33 -13.37
C GLU A 74 5.94 -2.85 -13.10
N VAL A 75 4.91 -2.01 -12.95
CA VAL A 75 5.08 -0.58 -12.66
C VAL A 75 5.86 -0.36 -11.36
N LEU A 76 5.58 -1.14 -10.32
CA LEU A 76 6.29 -1.03 -9.04
C LEU A 76 7.72 -1.54 -9.14
N ILE A 77 7.96 -2.67 -9.80
CA ILE A 77 9.31 -3.22 -10.00
C ILE A 77 10.16 -2.24 -10.81
N GLU A 78 9.70 -1.84 -12.00
CA GLU A 78 10.42 -0.93 -12.90
C GLU A 78 10.74 0.42 -12.25
N ALA A 79 9.80 0.97 -11.48
CA ALA A 79 10.00 2.26 -10.83
C ALA A 79 11.10 2.21 -9.77
N ASN A 80 11.27 1.06 -9.12
CA ASN A 80 12.09 0.90 -7.93
C ASN A 80 13.44 0.20 -8.20
N GLU A 81 13.62 -0.48 -9.34
CA GLU A 81 14.85 -1.23 -9.67
C GLU A 81 16.10 -0.35 -9.76
N TRP A 82 15.99 0.85 -10.37
CA TRP A 82 17.15 1.70 -10.68
C TRP A 82 17.43 2.78 -9.62
N GLY A 83 16.57 2.94 -8.61
CA GLY A 83 16.64 4.04 -7.64
C GLY A 83 17.84 3.98 -6.70
N GLY A 84 18.52 2.84 -6.59
CA GLY A 84 19.71 2.70 -5.76
C GLY A 84 19.46 2.62 -4.25
N HIS A 85 18.20 2.49 -3.82
CA HIS A 85 17.79 2.51 -2.40
C HIS A 85 17.35 1.15 -1.88
N LEU A 86 17.07 0.21 -2.78
CA LEU A 86 16.57 -1.11 -2.43
C LEU A 86 17.64 -2.17 -2.60
N ALA A 87 17.59 -3.17 -1.72
CA ALA A 87 18.33 -4.40 -1.86
C ALA A 87 17.51 -5.47 -2.61
N ALA A 88 16.23 -5.56 -2.30
CA ALA A 88 15.29 -6.47 -2.94
C ALA A 88 13.85 -6.00 -2.74
N MET A 89 12.95 -6.62 -3.50
CA MET A 89 11.51 -6.43 -3.45
C MET A 89 10.81 -7.78 -3.23
N ALA A 90 9.68 -7.76 -2.54
CA ALA A 90 8.74 -8.88 -2.45
C ALA A 90 7.36 -8.39 -2.87
N SER A 91 6.70 -9.14 -3.74
CA SER A 91 5.38 -8.82 -4.28
C SER A 91 4.44 -9.99 -4.02
N GLU A 92 3.17 -9.70 -3.79
CA GLU A 92 2.12 -10.72 -3.79
C GLU A 92 2.11 -11.54 -5.10
N GLU A 93 2.47 -10.90 -6.22
CA GLU A 93 2.41 -11.47 -7.57
C GLU A 93 3.68 -12.26 -7.96
N MET A 94 4.54 -12.61 -7.00
CA MET A 94 5.83 -13.26 -7.27
C MET A 94 6.11 -14.41 -6.30
N ASP A 95 6.65 -15.53 -6.83
CA ASP A 95 7.01 -16.72 -6.04
C ASP A 95 8.16 -16.48 -5.08
N THR A 96 9.15 -15.70 -5.54
CA THR A 96 10.40 -15.45 -4.84
C THR A 96 10.71 -13.97 -4.88
N ILE A 97 11.59 -13.51 -3.98
CA ILE A 97 12.03 -12.12 -3.96
C ILE A 97 12.67 -11.69 -5.28
N HIS A 98 12.46 -10.42 -5.64
CA HIS A 98 13.18 -9.77 -6.73
C HIS A 98 14.42 -9.06 -6.17
N VAL A 99 15.61 -9.61 -6.43
CA VAL A 99 16.88 -8.97 -6.05
C VAL A 99 17.20 -7.87 -7.05
N VAL A 100 17.51 -6.66 -6.56
CA VAL A 100 17.93 -5.56 -7.43
C VAL A 100 19.24 -5.95 -8.13
N PRO A 101 19.31 -5.94 -9.48
CA PRO A 101 20.49 -6.43 -10.18
C PRO A 101 21.77 -5.65 -9.85
N ASN A 102 22.90 -6.36 -9.76
CA ASN A 102 24.23 -5.81 -9.40
C ASN A 102 24.74 -4.65 -10.28
N ARG A 103 24.10 -4.39 -11.43
CA ARG A 103 24.39 -3.22 -12.28
C ARG A 103 23.92 -1.90 -11.65
N TYR A 104 23.02 -1.96 -10.69
CA TYR A 104 22.51 -0.81 -9.95
C TYR A 104 23.09 -0.77 -8.54
N PRO A 105 23.20 0.43 -7.92
CA PRO A 105 23.58 0.53 -6.52
C PRO A 105 22.60 -0.26 -5.63
N GLN A 106 23.10 -1.10 -4.74
CA GLN A 106 22.25 -1.77 -3.77
C GLN A 106 22.07 -0.87 -2.54
N GLY A 107 20.83 -0.57 -2.18
CA GLY A 107 20.53 0.21 -0.98
C GLY A 107 20.24 -0.64 0.25
N GLU A 108 19.89 0.02 1.35
CA GLU A 108 19.70 -0.62 2.67
C GLU A 108 18.24 -0.99 2.98
N TYR A 109 17.31 -0.79 2.03
CA TYR A 109 15.88 -1.05 2.25
C TYR A 109 15.39 -2.28 1.48
N LEU A 110 14.32 -2.86 2.00
CA LEU A 110 13.52 -3.91 1.37
C LEU A 110 12.11 -3.36 1.21
N LEU A 111 11.49 -3.62 0.06
CA LEU A 111 10.14 -3.17 -0.23
C LEU A 111 9.24 -4.39 -0.39
N LEU A 112 8.18 -4.46 0.41
CA LEU A 112 7.10 -5.42 0.26
C LEU A 112 5.89 -4.67 -0.28
N PHE A 113 5.16 -5.26 -1.21
CA PHE A 113 3.95 -4.66 -1.71
C PHE A 113 2.91 -5.68 -2.17
N ASP A 114 1.66 -5.30 -1.99
CA ASP A 114 0.54 -5.81 -2.77
C ASP A 114 0.29 -4.75 -3.86
N PRO A 115 0.57 -5.08 -5.12
CA PRO A 115 0.49 -4.12 -6.20
C PRO A 115 -0.95 -3.68 -6.50
N LEU A 116 -1.94 -4.54 -6.27
CA LEU A 116 -3.34 -4.24 -6.56
C LEU A 116 -4.35 -5.00 -5.66
N ASP A 117 -4.48 -4.54 -4.42
CA ASP A 117 -5.45 -5.05 -3.45
C ASP A 117 -6.89 -4.89 -3.95
N GLY A 118 -7.68 -5.94 -3.76
CA GLY A 118 -9.07 -5.98 -4.16
C GLY A 118 -9.26 -6.19 -5.66
N SER A 119 -8.34 -6.87 -6.35
CA SER A 119 -8.43 -7.19 -7.79
C SER A 119 -9.80 -7.73 -8.24
N SER A 120 -10.48 -8.50 -7.39
CA SER A 120 -11.86 -8.97 -7.61
C SER A 120 -12.88 -7.85 -7.91
N ASN A 121 -12.65 -6.65 -7.39
CA ASN A 121 -13.50 -5.47 -7.54
C ASN A 121 -13.28 -4.66 -8.83
N ILE A 122 -12.25 -4.99 -9.62
CA ILE A 122 -11.88 -4.26 -10.84
C ILE A 122 -13.04 -4.16 -11.83
N ASP A 123 -13.70 -5.29 -12.14
CA ASP A 123 -14.70 -5.35 -13.21
C ASP A 123 -16.04 -4.69 -12.81
N VAL A 124 -16.25 -4.48 -11.51
CA VAL A 124 -17.46 -3.84 -10.96
C VAL A 124 -17.23 -2.38 -10.57
N ASN A 125 -16.05 -1.82 -10.89
CA ASN A 125 -15.70 -0.42 -10.64
C ASN A 125 -15.85 -0.01 -9.16
N VAL A 126 -15.47 -0.92 -8.26
CA VAL A 126 -15.39 -0.66 -6.82
C VAL A 126 -13.94 -0.25 -6.47
N SER A 127 -13.74 0.41 -5.33
CA SER A 127 -12.41 0.88 -4.91
C SER A 127 -11.45 -0.29 -4.73
N ILE A 128 -10.25 -0.11 -5.25
CA ILE A 128 -9.09 -1.01 -5.14
C ILE A 128 -7.88 -0.20 -4.65
N GLY A 129 -6.74 -0.82 -4.37
CA GLY A 129 -5.60 -0.10 -3.84
C GLY A 129 -4.25 -0.76 -4.10
N THR A 130 -3.20 -0.11 -3.62
CA THR A 130 -1.85 -0.69 -3.54
C THR A 130 -1.41 -0.58 -2.09
N ILE A 131 -0.85 -1.64 -1.51
CA ILE A 131 -0.32 -1.63 -0.14
C ILE A 131 1.19 -1.78 -0.24
N PHE A 132 1.94 -1.05 0.59
CA PHE A 132 3.39 -1.20 0.65
C PHE A 132 3.92 -1.10 2.08
N SER A 133 5.03 -1.80 2.29
CA SER A 133 5.79 -1.84 3.52
C SER A 133 7.27 -1.73 3.22
N VAL A 134 7.98 -0.91 3.99
CA VAL A 134 9.42 -0.70 3.84
C VAL A 134 10.13 -1.21 5.09
N LEU A 135 11.02 -2.18 4.91
CA LEU A 135 11.90 -2.69 5.96
C LEU A 135 13.33 -2.22 5.71
N ARG A 136 14.14 -2.23 6.77
CA ARG A 136 15.60 -2.12 6.65
C ARG A 136 16.20 -3.52 6.46
N LYS A 137 17.22 -3.63 5.63
CA LYS A 137 18.01 -4.86 5.49
C LYS A 137 18.69 -5.17 6.83
N VAL A 138 18.62 -6.43 7.27
CA VAL A 138 19.11 -6.85 8.60
C VAL A 138 20.64 -6.88 8.68
N THR A 139 21.31 -7.27 7.59
CA THR A 139 22.77 -7.37 7.56
C THR A 139 23.36 -7.00 6.21
N ASN A 140 24.55 -6.38 6.24
CA ASN A 140 25.36 -6.09 5.06
C ASN A 140 26.46 -7.14 4.81
N THR A 141 26.54 -8.20 5.62
CA THR A 141 27.61 -9.21 5.54
C THR A 141 27.36 -10.30 4.51
N ARG A 142 26.11 -10.47 4.04
CA ARG A 142 25.73 -11.42 2.99
C ARG A 142 24.79 -10.79 1.96
N GLY A 143 24.59 -11.51 0.86
CA GLY A 143 23.53 -11.22 -0.11
C GLY A 143 22.16 -11.19 0.56
N VAL A 144 21.24 -10.42 -0.03
CA VAL A 144 19.84 -10.38 0.42
C VAL A 144 19.16 -11.71 0.12
N SER A 145 18.29 -12.16 1.01
CA SER A 145 17.56 -13.42 0.96
C SER A 145 16.14 -13.24 1.49
N GLU A 146 15.29 -14.23 1.27
CA GLU A 146 13.90 -14.23 1.75
C GLU A 146 13.81 -14.07 3.28
N GLU A 147 14.76 -14.62 4.03
CA GLU A 147 14.83 -14.46 5.49
C GLU A 147 14.89 -13.00 5.93
N ASP A 148 15.45 -12.11 5.11
CA ASP A 148 15.54 -10.68 5.44
C ASP A 148 14.16 -9.99 5.38
N PHE A 149 13.17 -10.59 4.73
CA PHE A 149 11.79 -10.10 4.68
C PHE A 149 10.93 -10.61 5.84
N LEU A 150 11.36 -11.68 6.53
CA LEU A 150 10.63 -12.30 7.64
C LEU A 150 10.87 -11.56 8.96
N GLN A 151 10.71 -10.24 8.94
CA GLN A 151 10.87 -9.37 10.11
C GLN A 151 9.51 -9.07 10.76
N PRO A 152 9.47 -8.85 12.09
CA PRO A 152 8.24 -8.45 12.74
C PRO A 152 7.82 -7.04 12.30
N GLY A 153 6.52 -6.82 12.06
CA GLY A 153 5.98 -5.56 11.52
C GLY A 153 6.33 -4.29 12.32
N LYS A 154 6.72 -4.41 13.59
CA LYS A 154 7.26 -3.28 14.39
C LYS A 154 8.59 -2.73 13.88
N GLN A 155 9.27 -3.43 12.96
CA GLN A 155 10.54 -3.01 12.34
C GLN A 155 10.34 -2.24 11.03
N GLN A 156 9.09 -2.00 10.62
CA GLN A 156 8.80 -1.19 9.44
C GLN A 156 9.36 0.22 9.62
N ALA A 157 10.14 0.66 8.63
CA ALA A 157 10.67 2.01 8.55
C ALA A 157 9.63 2.98 8.00
N ALA A 158 8.75 2.50 7.11
CA ALA A 158 7.59 3.21 6.62
C ALA A 158 6.56 2.19 6.13
N ALA A 159 5.30 2.59 6.11
CA ALA A 159 4.21 1.80 5.53
C ALA A 159 3.13 2.73 5.00
N GLY A 160 2.37 2.22 4.05
CA GLY A 160 1.26 2.99 3.51
C GLY A 160 0.44 2.19 2.53
N TYR A 161 -0.62 2.84 2.06
CA TYR A 161 -1.45 2.31 0.99
C TYR A 161 -1.99 3.45 0.15
N CYS A 162 -2.26 3.15 -1.12
CA CYS A 162 -2.93 4.05 -2.04
C CYS A 162 -4.32 3.49 -2.33
N VAL A 163 -5.36 4.31 -2.21
CA VAL A 163 -6.73 3.94 -2.58
C VAL A 163 -7.05 4.56 -3.94
N TYR A 164 -7.47 3.73 -4.88
CA TYR A 164 -7.95 4.10 -6.21
C TYR A 164 -9.48 4.12 -6.21
N GLY A 165 -10.06 5.10 -5.52
CA GLY A 165 -11.51 5.32 -5.45
C GLY A 165 -11.95 6.50 -6.33
N PRO A 166 -13.10 7.13 -5.98
CA PRO A 166 -13.54 8.38 -6.63
C PRO A 166 -12.47 9.49 -6.57
N GLN A 167 -11.68 9.48 -5.51
CA GLN A 167 -10.46 10.25 -5.36
C GLN A 167 -9.31 9.27 -5.13
N THR A 168 -8.14 9.57 -5.71
CA THR A 168 -6.94 8.81 -5.43
C THR A 168 -6.26 9.38 -4.19
N THR A 169 -6.10 8.55 -3.15
CA THR A 169 -5.57 8.97 -1.85
C THR A 169 -4.41 8.07 -1.44
N LEU A 170 -3.28 8.67 -1.12
CA LEU A 170 -2.13 8.01 -0.51
C LEU A 170 -2.18 8.23 1.01
N VAL A 171 -2.19 7.15 1.77
CA VAL A 171 -2.07 7.15 3.23
C VAL A 171 -0.68 6.63 3.59
N LEU A 172 0.04 7.38 4.42
CA LEU A 172 1.44 7.13 4.72
C LEU A 172 1.73 7.32 6.21
N THR A 173 2.56 6.43 6.75
CA THR A 173 3.27 6.63 8.02
C THR A 173 4.75 6.35 7.86
N VAL A 174 5.54 7.09 8.63
CA VAL A 174 7.01 7.01 8.73
C VAL A 174 7.46 6.85 10.20
N GLY A 175 6.53 6.47 11.08
CA GLY A 175 6.75 6.28 12.52
C GLY A 175 6.09 7.34 13.40
N GLU A 176 5.89 8.55 12.91
CA GLU A 176 5.30 9.68 13.66
C GLU A 176 3.94 10.07 13.09
N GLY A 177 2.90 9.35 13.52
CA GLY A 177 1.53 9.59 13.07
C GLY A 177 1.25 9.14 11.63
N VAL A 178 0.07 9.53 11.12
CA VAL A 178 -0.44 9.14 9.80
C VAL A 178 -0.83 10.40 9.03
N ALA A 179 -0.38 10.49 7.78
CA ALA A 179 -0.71 11.57 6.86
C ALA A 179 -1.47 11.01 5.64
N MET A 180 -2.41 11.80 5.13
CA MET A 180 -3.20 11.49 3.94
C MET A 180 -2.98 12.56 2.88
N PHE A 181 -2.69 12.12 1.67
CA PHE A 181 -2.49 12.96 0.50
C PHE A 181 -3.50 12.60 -0.57
N THR A 182 -4.13 13.59 -1.16
CA THR A 182 -5.00 13.39 -2.32
C THR A 182 -4.25 13.78 -3.59
N LEU A 183 -4.39 12.97 -4.64
CA LEU A 183 -3.80 13.25 -5.94
C LEU A 183 -4.57 14.37 -6.64
N ASP A 184 -3.92 15.51 -6.83
CA ASP A 184 -4.38 16.54 -7.76
C ASP A 184 -4.05 16.08 -9.18
N ARG A 185 -5.08 15.73 -9.95
CA ARG A 185 -4.94 15.21 -11.32
C ARG A 185 -4.56 16.29 -12.33
N GLU A 186 -4.85 17.56 -12.04
CA GLU A 186 -4.50 18.68 -12.94
C GLU A 186 -3.01 18.97 -12.88
N THR A 187 -2.44 18.92 -11.68
CA THR A 187 -1.01 19.20 -11.45
C THR A 187 -0.15 17.94 -11.38
N GLY A 188 -0.76 16.76 -11.27
CA GLY A 188 -0.07 15.48 -11.09
C GLY A 188 0.66 15.36 -9.74
N SER A 189 0.23 16.13 -8.73
CA SER A 189 0.91 16.25 -7.43
C SER A 189 0.08 15.66 -6.28
N TRP A 190 0.78 15.04 -5.32
CA TRP A 190 0.17 14.58 -4.06
C TRP A 190 0.10 15.76 -3.10
N VAL A 191 -1.10 16.13 -2.67
CA VAL A 191 -1.36 17.27 -1.79
C VAL A 191 -1.87 16.79 -0.45
N LEU A 192 -1.24 17.23 0.64
CA LEU A 192 -1.65 16.88 2.01
C LEU A 192 -3.08 17.38 2.26
N THR A 193 -3.95 16.47 2.68
CA THR A 193 -5.35 16.77 3.01
C THR A 193 -5.68 16.50 4.47
N GLN A 194 -5.00 15.55 5.11
CA GLN A 194 -5.08 15.31 6.55
C GLN A 194 -3.72 14.94 7.12
N GLU A 195 -3.44 15.38 8.34
CA GLU A 195 -2.22 15.08 9.07
C GLU A 195 -2.57 14.69 10.51
N GLY A 196 -1.78 13.80 11.11
CA GLY A 196 -2.03 13.32 12.46
C GLY A 196 -3.32 12.52 12.59
N VAL A 197 -3.68 11.77 11.55
CA VAL A 197 -4.94 11.01 11.49
C VAL A 197 -5.00 10.01 12.64
N GLN A 198 -6.13 10.02 13.36
CA GLN A 198 -6.42 9.10 14.47
C GLN A 198 -7.75 8.41 14.21
N ILE A 199 -7.83 7.12 14.52
CA ILE A 199 -9.09 6.40 14.52
C ILE A 199 -9.90 6.86 15.75
N PRO A 200 -11.20 7.15 15.63
CA PRO A 200 -12.05 7.44 16.78
C PRO A 200 -11.98 6.30 17.81
N ALA A 201 -11.99 6.63 19.09
CA ALA A 201 -11.97 5.62 20.17
C ALA A 201 -13.19 4.68 20.10
N ASP A 202 -14.26 5.08 19.41
CA ASP A 202 -15.47 4.29 19.29
C ASP A 202 -16.21 4.55 17.96
N THR A 203 -16.82 3.51 17.38
CA THR A 203 -17.49 3.56 16.05
C THR A 203 -18.85 2.84 16.06
N LYS A 204 -19.66 3.04 15.01
CA LYS A 204 -20.97 2.41 14.80
C LYS A 204 -21.01 1.49 13.58
N GLU A 205 -19.85 1.21 13.02
CA GLU A 205 -19.71 0.44 11.79
C GLU A 205 -18.84 -0.79 12.04
N PHE A 206 -19.12 -1.86 11.30
CA PHE A 206 -18.27 -3.04 11.23
C PHE A 206 -18.18 -3.50 9.76
N ALA A 207 -17.07 -4.11 9.39
CA ALA A 207 -16.86 -4.65 8.05
C ALA A 207 -16.43 -6.12 8.17
N ILE A 208 -17.26 -7.03 7.65
CA ILE A 208 -16.98 -8.47 7.63
C ILE A 208 -17.77 -9.13 6.49
N ASN A 209 -17.25 -10.21 5.91
CA ASN A 209 -18.01 -11.00 4.96
C ASN A 209 -19.01 -11.92 5.67
N MET A 210 -20.25 -11.44 5.83
CA MET A 210 -21.36 -12.16 6.49
C MET A 210 -21.65 -13.54 5.90
N SER A 211 -21.31 -13.82 4.64
CA SER A 211 -21.55 -15.14 4.04
C SER A 211 -20.77 -16.26 4.73
N ASN A 212 -19.70 -15.93 5.46
CA ASN A 212 -18.87 -16.87 6.22
C ASN A 212 -19.36 -17.11 7.66
N MET A 213 -20.52 -16.57 8.06
CA MET A 213 -21.03 -16.64 9.44
C MET A 213 -21.02 -18.04 10.05
N ARG A 214 -21.31 -19.07 9.24
CA ARG A 214 -21.34 -20.49 9.68
C ARG A 214 -19.97 -21.04 10.09
N HIS A 215 -18.89 -20.39 9.69
CA HIS A 215 -17.50 -20.78 9.93
C HIS A 215 -16.81 -19.95 11.00
N TRP A 216 -17.50 -18.94 11.55
CA TRP A 216 -16.89 -18.06 12.54
C TRP A 216 -16.79 -18.72 13.91
N ASP A 217 -15.67 -18.47 14.58
CA ASP A 217 -15.53 -18.79 15.99
C ASP A 217 -16.57 -18.06 16.84
N THR A 218 -16.95 -18.71 17.94
CA THR A 218 -17.99 -18.19 18.85
C THR A 218 -17.78 -16.73 19.28
N PRO A 219 -16.55 -16.25 19.60
CA PRO A 219 -16.33 -14.86 19.97
C PRO A 219 -16.63 -13.86 18.83
N VAL A 220 -16.27 -14.20 17.59
CA VAL A 220 -16.52 -13.35 16.42
C VAL A 220 -18.01 -13.25 16.15
N LYS A 221 -18.69 -14.41 16.11
CA LYS A 221 -20.14 -14.45 15.92
C LYS A 221 -20.88 -13.66 16.99
N ARG A 222 -20.53 -13.86 18.26
CA ARG A 222 -21.10 -13.09 19.38
C ARG A 222 -20.91 -11.59 19.19
N TYR A 223 -19.70 -11.14 18.84
CA TYR A 223 -19.43 -9.72 18.62
C TYR A 223 -20.31 -9.14 17.52
N ILE A 224 -20.45 -9.83 16.38
CA ILE A 224 -21.28 -9.39 15.26
C ILE A 224 -22.77 -9.41 15.63
N ASP A 225 -23.24 -10.43 16.34
CA ASP A 225 -24.63 -10.50 16.84
C ASP A 225 -24.93 -9.31 17.78
N GLU A 226 -23.99 -8.94 18.65
CA GLU A 226 -24.10 -7.75 19.53
C GLU A 226 -24.09 -6.43 18.74
N CYS A 227 -23.35 -6.34 17.63
CA CYS A 227 -23.41 -5.19 16.70
C CYS A 227 -24.76 -5.11 15.97
N LEU A 228 -25.30 -6.24 15.52
CA LEU A 228 -26.57 -6.30 14.79
C LEU A 228 -27.78 -5.98 15.67
N ALA A 229 -27.71 -6.26 16.97
CA ALA A 229 -28.72 -5.85 17.94
C ALA A 229 -28.84 -4.31 18.07
N GLY A 230 -27.85 -3.55 17.59
CA GLY A 230 -27.88 -2.09 17.52
C GLY A 230 -28.18 -1.44 18.88
N LYS A 231 -29.15 -0.52 18.89
CA LYS A 231 -29.58 0.20 20.10
C LYS A 231 -30.20 -0.68 21.19
N GLU A 232 -30.76 -1.82 20.82
CA GLU A 232 -31.38 -2.77 21.77
C GLU A 232 -30.35 -3.74 22.36
N GLY A 233 -29.15 -3.79 21.77
CA GLY A 233 -28.05 -4.64 22.19
C GLY A 233 -27.20 -4.04 23.31
N THR A 234 -26.30 -4.87 23.84
CA THR A 234 -25.33 -4.50 24.90
C THR A 234 -24.40 -3.35 24.50
N ARG A 235 -24.23 -3.10 23.19
CA ARG A 235 -23.39 -2.02 22.64
C ARG A 235 -24.12 -0.68 22.53
N GLY A 236 -25.45 -0.69 22.53
CA GLY A 236 -26.31 0.51 22.57
C GLY A 236 -26.24 1.42 21.34
N LYS A 237 -25.74 0.93 20.19
CA LYS A 237 -25.55 1.72 18.97
C LYS A 237 -25.44 0.84 17.74
#